data_AF-A0A961IDR6-F1
#
_entry.id   AF-A0A961IDR6-F1
#
_cell.length_a   1.000
_cell.length_b   1.000
_cell.length_c   1.000
_cell.angle_alpha   90.00
_cell.angle_beta   90.00
_cell.angle_gamma   90.00
#
_symmetry.space_group_name_H-M   'P 1'
#
loop_
_entity.id
_entity.type
_entity.pdbx_description
1 polymer ?
#
loop_
_entity_poly.entity_id
_entity_poly.type
_entity_poly.pdbx_seq_one_letter_code
_entity_poly.pdbx_strand_id
1 'polypeptide(L)'
;MLLLIAILPISTTESNVTVRPERKRGFFPGKWVTVCLLLLLPGLLYCDPPAPQYTVVLDPGHGGAPLRRPDDKWDVVTGKYLSYYAPGMTARDENGRLLHEHLVTLDLARAVKQYLDWTHSDQGWRKFSELLNEFSDQNTYERIVIDARMSRKDSWNHRFRSTEHPEVNAPYRLYDFPDPESGKMRNGRISFINRLQPHLVVSLHTNPAGAGHDGGMAAVLSPGYETFEMIRRIHLNDKPVSFFQQSPWYGKWLVTDPGWSQYEAARADTWVYFNGWRTNRSGTAIDRNKNRGIRYNMFNWRYRDPPGWEKLYDESEP
;
A
#
# COMPACT_ATOMS: atom_id res chain seq x y z
N MET A 1 -6.86 4.47 3.32
CA MET A 1 -5.85 3.53 2.80
C MET A 1 -4.98 4.23 1.78
N LEU A 2 -3.68 4.29 2.03
CA LEU A 2 -2.71 4.95 1.18
C LEU A 2 -1.72 3.95 0.59
N LEU A 3 -1.30 4.32 -0.61
CA LEU A 3 -0.24 3.75 -1.40
C LEU A 3 1.05 3.71 -0.56
N LEU A 4 1.52 2.51 -0.28
CA LEU A 4 2.73 2.26 0.48
C LEU A 4 3.90 2.09 -0.50
N ILE A 5 5.04 2.70 -0.18
CA ILE A 5 6.34 2.45 -0.78
C ILE A 5 7.29 2.25 0.41
N ALA A 6 7.62 1.01 0.77
CA ALA A 6 8.48 0.74 1.92
C ALA A 6 9.35 -0.51 1.71
N ILE A 7 10.62 -0.41 2.08
CA ILE A 7 11.52 -1.51 2.43
C ILE A 7 11.88 -1.35 3.92
N LEU A 8 11.95 -2.47 4.64
CA LEU A 8 11.96 -2.65 6.10
C LEU A 8 13.25 -2.17 6.79
N PRO A 9 13.18 -1.95 8.12
CA PRO A 9 14.09 -2.67 9.00
C PRO A 9 13.36 -3.52 10.05
N ILE A 10 13.88 -4.73 10.25
CA ILE A 10 13.56 -5.66 11.35
C ILE A 10 14.35 -5.23 12.59
N SER A 11 13.73 -5.26 13.77
CA SER A 11 14.44 -5.30 15.05
C SER A 11 13.64 -6.07 16.09
N THR A 12 14.38 -6.49 17.11
CA THR A 12 14.44 -7.80 17.76
C THR A 12 13.53 -7.98 18.96
N THR A 13 13.23 -9.26 19.21
CA THR A 13 12.66 -9.80 20.44
C THR A 13 13.61 -9.71 21.64
N GLU A 14 13.05 -9.52 22.84
CA GLU A 14 13.60 -10.02 24.11
C GLU A 14 12.46 -10.85 24.76
N SER A 15 12.58 -12.18 24.92
CA SER A 15 13.24 -12.92 26.02
C SER A 15 12.54 -12.70 27.37
N ASN A 16 12.31 -13.64 28.29
CA ASN A 16 12.51 -15.07 28.46
C ASN A 16 11.85 -15.37 29.83
N VAL A 17 11.00 -16.39 29.99
CA VAL A 17 10.84 -17.07 31.30
C VAL A 17 10.61 -18.56 31.09
N THR A 18 11.62 -19.34 31.47
CA THR A 18 11.59 -20.80 31.59
C THR A 18 11.17 -21.17 33.01
N VAL A 19 10.18 -22.04 33.16
CA VAL A 19 9.86 -22.71 34.43
C VAL A 19 10.12 -24.20 34.27
N ARG A 20 11.06 -24.73 35.06
CA ARG A 20 11.34 -26.16 35.20
C ARG A 20 10.25 -26.85 36.02
N PRO A 21 9.83 -28.09 35.71
CA PRO A 21 9.07 -28.89 36.64
C PRO A 21 9.98 -29.79 37.50
N GLU A 22 9.64 -29.87 38.79
CA GLU A 22 10.22 -30.77 39.78
C GLU A 22 9.95 -32.26 39.46
N ARG A 23 10.97 -33.11 39.65
CA ARG A 23 10.83 -34.56 39.67
C ARG A 23 10.29 -35.03 41.01
N LYS A 24 9.15 -35.73 41.01
CA LYS A 24 8.81 -36.70 42.08
C LYS A 24 9.02 -38.12 41.57
N ARG A 25 9.88 -38.87 42.28
CA ARG A 25 10.11 -40.30 42.10
C ARG A 25 8.95 -41.07 42.74
N GLY A 26 8.37 -42.00 42.00
CA GLY A 26 7.47 -43.04 42.49
C GLY A 26 7.82 -44.35 41.81
N PHE A 27 8.20 -45.34 42.63
CA PHE A 27 8.71 -46.65 42.24
C PHE A 27 7.59 -47.67 42.44
N PHE A 28 7.27 -48.51 41.44
CA PHE A 28 6.60 -49.81 41.63
C PHE A 28 6.96 -50.75 40.46
N PRO A 29 7.38 -52.01 40.74
CA PRO A 29 7.72 -52.98 39.70
C PRO A 29 6.51 -53.89 39.40
N GLY A 30 6.26 -54.17 38.13
CA GLY A 30 5.21 -55.10 37.72
C GLY A 30 5.27 -55.42 36.23
N LYS A 31 5.70 -56.64 35.92
CA LYS A 31 5.92 -57.24 34.60
C LYS A 31 4.74 -57.02 33.64
N TRP A 32 4.99 -56.51 32.43
CA TRP A 32 4.29 -56.91 31.20
C TRP A 32 5.22 -56.85 29.99
N VAL A 33 4.95 -57.80 29.11
CA VAL A 33 5.72 -58.31 27.98
C VAL A 33 5.48 -57.45 26.73
N THR A 34 6.55 -57.22 25.96
CA THR A 34 6.60 -56.95 24.51
C THR A 34 5.60 -55.95 23.91
N VAL A 35 6.04 -54.69 23.76
CA VAL A 35 5.79 -53.87 22.55
C VAL A 35 7.05 -53.00 22.30
N CYS A 36 8.06 -53.58 21.65
CA CYS A 36 9.30 -52.87 21.30
C CYS A 36 9.41 -52.50 19.81
N LEU A 37 8.31 -52.14 19.12
CA LEU A 37 8.40 -51.81 17.68
C LEU A 37 7.51 -50.68 17.17
N LEU A 38 6.98 -49.82 18.04
CA LEU A 38 6.26 -48.59 17.62
C LEU A 38 6.66 -47.31 18.39
N LEU A 39 7.66 -47.36 19.27
CA LEU A 39 8.13 -46.21 20.04
C LEU A 39 9.49 -45.65 19.58
N LEU A 40 10.01 -46.13 18.44
CA LEU A 40 11.23 -45.62 17.78
C LEU A 40 10.91 -44.81 16.51
N LEU A 41 9.77 -44.14 16.47
CA LEU A 41 9.51 -43.08 15.50
C LEU A 41 9.00 -41.79 16.17
N PRO A 42 9.73 -41.15 17.11
CA PRO A 42 9.39 -39.78 17.52
C PRO A 42 9.61 -38.74 16.39
N GLY A 43 10.07 -39.15 15.21
CA GLY A 43 10.52 -38.24 14.15
C GLY A 43 9.74 -38.28 12.83
N LEU A 44 8.67 -39.07 12.68
CA LEU A 44 8.05 -39.28 11.35
C LEU A 44 6.80 -38.44 11.03
N LEU A 45 6.33 -37.58 11.93
CA LEU A 45 5.20 -36.67 11.63
C LEU A 45 5.36 -35.29 12.27
N TYR A 46 6.59 -34.82 12.48
CA TYR A 46 6.80 -33.38 12.68
C TYR A 46 6.77 -32.72 11.31
N CYS A 47 5.56 -32.46 10.83
CA CYS A 47 5.38 -31.56 9.71
C CYS A 47 5.65 -30.17 10.29
N ASP A 48 6.77 -29.55 9.91
CA ASP A 48 7.02 -28.16 10.28
C ASP A 48 5.78 -27.35 9.92
N PRO A 49 5.34 -26.44 10.81
CA PRO A 49 4.21 -25.57 10.49
C PRO A 49 4.50 -24.88 9.15
N PRO A 50 3.50 -24.73 8.28
CA PRO A 50 3.72 -24.10 6.99
C PRO A 50 4.30 -22.71 7.22
N ALA A 51 5.31 -22.37 6.42
CA ALA A 51 5.96 -21.06 6.48
C ALA A 51 4.91 -19.93 6.46
N PRO A 52 5.06 -18.89 7.30
CA PRO A 52 4.11 -17.79 7.34
C PRO A 52 3.99 -17.15 5.95
N GLN A 53 2.75 -16.85 5.56
CA GLN A 53 2.42 -16.30 4.26
C GLN A 53 2.00 -14.84 4.36
N TYR A 54 2.60 -14.01 3.51
CA TYR A 54 2.32 -12.58 3.43
C TYR A 54 1.88 -12.20 2.02
N THR A 55 0.75 -11.51 1.90
CA THR A 55 0.30 -10.95 0.62
C THR A 55 0.92 -9.59 0.39
N VAL A 56 1.59 -9.42 -0.76
CA VAL A 56 2.20 -8.16 -1.19
C VAL A 56 1.57 -7.74 -2.51
N VAL A 57 1.18 -6.47 -2.66
CA VAL A 57 0.67 -5.95 -3.93
C VAL A 57 1.65 -4.95 -4.52
N LEU A 58 2.18 -5.27 -5.70
CA LEU A 58 2.98 -4.38 -6.52
C LEU A 58 2.03 -3.52 -7.38
N ASP A 59 2.03 -2.20 -7.17
CA ASP A 59 1.27 -1.24 -7.96
C ASP A 59 2.21 -0.49 -8.91
N PRO A 60 2.45 -0.99 -10.13
CA PRO A 60 3.22 -0.23 -11.11
C PRO A 60 2.42 1.03 -11.47
N GLY A 61 3.03 2.20 -11.25
CA GLY A 61 2.39 3.50 -11.42
C GLY A 61 1.79 3.69 -12.81
N HIS A 62 0.73 4.51 -12.89
CA HIS A 62 0.08 4.89 -14.14
C HIS A 62 -0.49 3.68 -14.92
N GLY A 63 -0.44 3.70 -16.26
CA GLY A 63 -0.90 2.62 -17.14
C GLY A 63 -1.95 3.02 -18.17
N GLY A 64 -2.70 4.09 -17.93
CA GLY A 64 -3.69 4.65 -18.85
C GLY A 64 -3.14 5.63 -19.90
N ALA A 65 -3.97 5.88 -20.91
CA ALA A 65 -3.77 6.79 -22.01
C ALA A 65 -3.96 8.27 -21.57
N PRO A 66 -3.17 9.20 -22.16
CA PRO A 66 -3.35 10.63 -21.95
C PRO A 66 -4.58 11.13 -22.71
N LEU A 67 -5.68 11.39 -22.01
CA LEU A 67 -6.90 11.92 -22.61
C LEU A 67 -7.02 13.42 -22.42
N ARG A 68 -7.67 14.10 -23.37
CA ARG A 68 -8.02 15.53 -23.28
C ARG A 68 -9.31 15.79 -22.51
N ARG A 69 -9.68 14.91 -21.58
CA ARG A 69 -10.83 15.05 -20.69
C ARG A 69 -10.53 14.48 -19.30
N PRO A 70 -11.22 14.94 -18.25
CA PRO A 70 -11.23 14.25 -16.97
C PRO A 70 -11.72 12.81 -17.15
N ASP A 71 -10.94 11.88 -16.60
CA ASP A 71 -11.16 10.43 -16.79
C ASP A 71 -10.54 9.60 -15.66
N ASP A 72 -10.03 10.27 -14.62
CA ASP A 72 -9.52 9.66 -13.39
C ASP A 72 -10.14 10.34 -12.17
N LYS A 73 -10.16 9.62 -11.05
CA LYS A 73 -10.77 10.05 -9.77
C LYS A 73 -12.23 10.46 -9.92
N TRP A 74 -13.10 9.48 -10.13
CA TRP A 74 -14.54 9.68 -10.05
C TRP A 74 -14.93 10.01 -8.61
N ASP A 75 -15.60 11.14 -8.45
CA ASP A 75 -16.13 11.60 -7.18
C ASP A 75 -17.62 11.29 -7.13
N VAL A 76 -17.98 10.45 -6.17
CA VAL A 76 -19.33 9.88 -6.10
C VAL A 76 -20.36 10.87 -5.59
N VAL A 77 -19.94 11.96 -4.95
CA VAL A 77 -20.86 13.01 -4.51
C VAL A 77 -21.22 13.94 -5.65
N THR A 78 -20.22 14.39 -6.41
CA THR A 78 -20.40 15.36 -7.50
C THR A 78 -20.82 14.69 -8.81
N GLY A 79 -20.67 13.37 -8.91
CA GLY A 79 -21.00 12.59 -10.12
C GLY A 79 -20.10 12.94 -11.31
N LYS A 80 -18.84 13.31 -11.05
CA LYS A 80 -17.89 13.79 -12.06
C LYS A 80 -16.51 13.18 -11.87
N TYR A 81 -15.74 13.10 -12.95
CA TYR A 81 -14.31 12.88 -12.88
C TYR A 81 -13.61 14.19 -12.52
N LEU A 82 -12.80 14.18 -11.47
CA LEU A 82 -12.14 15.40 -10.97
C LEU A 82 -10.77 15.66 -11.60
N SER A 83 -10.21 14.67 -12.27
CA SER A 83 -8.86 14.79 -12.83
C SER A 83 -8.72 14.16 -14.19
N TYR A 84 -7.86 14.76 -15.00
CA TYR A 84 -7.27 14.09 -16.16
C TYR A 84 -6.46 12.89 -15.69
N TYR A 85 -6.44 11.86 -16.52
CA TYR A 85 -5.56 10.72 -16.26
C TYR A 85 -4.10 11.17 -16.35
N ALA A 86 -3.30 10.90 -15.32
CA ALA A 86 -1.87 11.19 -15.31
C ALA A 86 -1.10 10.03 -15.96
N PRO A 87 -0.55 10.18 -17.19
CA PRO A 87 0.10 9.08 -17.93
C PRO A 87 1.49 8.70 -17.39
N GLY A 88 2.03 9.51 -16.47
CA GLY A 88 3.41 9.39 -15.98
C GLY A 88 4.38 10.19 -16.84
N MET A 89 5.63 10.23 -16.39
CA MET A 89 6.71 10.96 -17.04
C MET A 89 7.23 10.23 -18.28
N THR A 90 7.86 11.00 -19.16
CA THR A 90 8.60 10.48 -20.32
C THR A 90 10.02 11.02 -20.30
N ALA A 91 11.00 10.18 -20.63
CA ALA A 91 12.40 10.55 -20.74
C ALA A 91 13.02 9.90 -21.99
N ARG A 92 14.23 10.30 -22.36
CA ARG A 92 15.02 9.56 -23.36
C ARG A 92 16.20 8.88 -22.66
N ASP A 93 16.53 7.66 -23.06
CA ASP A 93 17.78 7.03 -22.64
C ASP A 93 18.98 7.56 -23.44
N GLU A 94 20.17 7.07 -23.10
CA GLU A 94 21.44 7.43 -23.74
C GLU A 94 21.47 7.19 -25.26
N ASN A 95 20.64 6.26 -25.76
CA ASN A 95 20.52 5.93 -27.18
C ASN A 95 19.37 6.70 -27.86
N GLY A 96 18.78 7.67 -27.16
CA GLY A 96 17.69 8.50 -27.65
C GLY A 96 16.32 7.81 -27.68
N ARG A 97 16.18 6.59 -27.15
CA ARG A 97 14.90 5.88 -27.12
C ARG A 97 13.97 6.50 -26.08
N LEU A 98 12.71 6.70 -26.46
CA LEU A 98 11.68 7.25 -25.57
C LEU A 98 11.29 6.20 -24.52
N LEU A 99 11.46 6.55 -23.26
CA LEU A 99 11.02 5.80 -22.09
C LEU A 99 9.73 6.42 -21.55
N HIS A 100 8.78 5.56 -21.19
CA HIS A 100 7.55 5.95 -20.54
C HIS A 100 7.50 5.34 -19.13
N GLU A 101 7.27 6.15 -18.11
CA GLU A 101 7.21 5.71 -16.70
C GLU A 101 6.29 4.50 -16.52
N HIS A 102 5.11 4.51 -17.14
CA HIS A 102 4.14 3.41 -17.01
C HIS A 102 4.61 2.07 -17.60
N LEU A 103 5.58 2.07 -18.53
CA LEU A 103 6.19 0.85 -19.04
C LEU A 103 7.36 0.43 -18.14
N VAL A 104 8.23 1.36 -17.79
CA VAL A 104 9.38 1.11 -16.89
C VAL A 104 8.92 0.53 -15.55
N THR A 105 7.92 1.15 -14.92
CA THR A 105 7.37 0.68 -13.64
C THR A 105 6.67 -0.68 -13.77
N LEU A 106 6.04 -0.98 -14.91
CA LEU A 106 5.40 -2.27 -15.17
C LEU A 106 6.45 -3.39 -15.27
N ASP A 107 7.52 -3.16 -16.01
CA ASP A 107 8.58 -4.14 -16.18
C ASP A 107 9.36 -4.35 -14.88
N LEU A 108 9.62 -3.27 -14.13
CA LEU A 108 10.18 -3.37 -12.78
C LEU A 108 9.28 -4.19 -11.85
N ALA A 109 7.96 -3.95 -11.85
CA ALA A 109 7.03 -4.73 -11.04
C ALA A 109 7.04 -6.22 -11.41
N ARG A 110 7.16 -6.56 -12.70
CA ARG A 110 7.28 -7.95 -13.15
C ARG A 110 8.57 -8.61 -12.64
N ALA A 111 9.69 -7.90 -12.71
CA ALA A 111 10.97 -8.38 -12.20
C ALA A 111 10.93 -8.59 -10.68
N VAL A 112 10.41 -7.61 -9.92
CA VAL A 112 10.23 -7.74 -8.47
C VAL A 112 9.32 -8.92 -8.14
N LYS A 113 8.20 -9.09 -8.85
CA LYS A 113 7.31 -10.23 -8.65
C LYS A 113 8.04 -11.56 -8.86
N GLN A 114 8.88 -11.66 -9.89
CA GLN A 114 9.66 -12.88 -10.16
C GLN A 114 10.57 -13.26 -8.99
N TYR A 115 11.22 -12.27 -8.35
CA TYR A 115 12.02 -12.51 -7.15
C TYR A 115 11.16 -12.94 -5.95
N LEU A 116 10.02 -12.29 -5.73
CA LEU A 116 9.09 -12.67 -4.66
C LEU A 116 8.51 -14.08 -4.90
N ASP A 117 8.28 -14.48 -6.15
CA ASP A 117 7.76 -15.80 -6.50
C ASP A 117 8.75 -16.93 -6.14
N TRP A 118 10.05 -16.63 -6.01
CA TRP A 118 11.03 -17.60 -5.52
C TRP A 118 10.73 -18.08 -4.09
N THR A 119 10.01 -17.28 -3.30
CA THR A 119 9.58 -17.67 -1.96
C THR A 119 8.55 -18.79 -1.92
N HIS A 120 8.06 -19.32 -3.05
CA HIS A 120 7.07 -20.41 -3.06
C HIS A 120 7.66 -21.82 -3.03
N SER A 121 8.98 -21.98 -3.18
CA SER A 121 9.64 -23.30 -3.21
C SER A 121 10.95 -23.31 -2.44
N ASP A 122 11.41 -24.48 -2.00
CA ASP A 122 12.69 -24.59 -1.28
C ASP A 122 13.88 -24.20 -2.15
N GLN A 123 13.86 -24.59 -3.44
CA GLN A 123 14.90 -24.19 -4.39
C GLN A 123 14.88 -22.67 -4.63
N GLY A 124 13.70 -22.08 -4.79
CA GLY A 124 13.57 -20.63 -4.94
C GLY A 124 13.99 -19.89 -3.68
N TRP A 125 13.68 -20.39 -2.49
CA TRP A 125 14.08 -19.78 -1.23
C TRP A 125 15.59 -19.65 -1.06
N ARG A 126 16.36 -20.65 -1.52
CA ARG A 126 17.83 -20.57 -1.53
C ARG A 126 18.30 -19.38 -2.38
N LYS A 127 17.76 -19.23 -3.59
CA LYS A 127 18.06 -18.09 -4.48
C LYS A 127 17.62 -16.75 -3.87
N PHE A 128 16.45 -16.73 -3.23
CA PHE A 128 15.95 -15.53 -2.56
C PHE A 128 16.85 -15.15 -1.38
N SER A 129 17.32 -16.12 -0.60
CA SER A 129 18.24 -15.88 0.52
C SER A 129 19.61 -15.38 0.05
N GLU A 130 20.11 -15.89 -1.08
CA GLU A 130 21.33 -15.37 -1.73
C GLU A 130 21.15 -13.90 -2.12
N LEU A 131 20.01 -13.54 -2.71
CA LEU A 131 19.68 -12.14 -3.02
C LEU A 131 19.61 -11.27 -1.75
N LEU A 132 19.03 -11.78 -0.65
CA LEU A 132 18.96 -11.02 0.60
C LEU A 132 20.35 -10.69 1.18
N ASN A 133 21.33 -11.58 0.99
CA ASN A 133 22.72 -11.34 1.42
C ASN A 133 23.40 -10.18 0.70
N GLU A 134 22.89 -9.72 -0.45
CA GLU A 134 23.38 -8.50 -1.10
C GLU A 134 22.98 -7.23 -0.32
N PHE A 135 21.98 -7.32 0.56
CA PHE A 135 21.38 -6.17 1.26
C PHE A 135 21.41 -6.29 2.79
N SER A 136 21.95 -7.37 3.34
CA SER A 136 21.90 -7.67 4.77
C SER A 136 23.08 -8.55 5.19
N ASP A 137 23.68 -8.22 6.34
CA ASP A 137 24.76 -9.02 6.96
C ASP A 137 24.24 -10.26 7.72
N GLN A 138 22.95 -10.56 7.61
CA GLN A 138 22.36 -11.74 8.23
C GLN A 138 22.79 -13.01 7.51
N ASN A 139 23.20 -14.02 8.29
CA ASN A 139 23.64 -15.30 7.74
C ASN A 139 22.51 -16.33 7.59
N THR A 140 21.34 -16.06 8.17
CA THR A 140 20.18 -16.97 8.16
C THR A 140 18.88 -16.18 8.13
N TYR A 141 17.93 -16.59 7.29
CA TYR A 141 16.61 -15.97 7.18
C TYR A 141 15.52 -16.98 7.51
N GLU A 142 14.50 -16.53 8.27
CA GLU A 142 13.30 -17.31 8.51
C GLU A 142 12.54 -17.52 7.20
N ARG A 143 12.14 -18.77 6.93
CA ARG A 143 11.37 -19.12 5.72
C ARG A 143 10.01 -18.44 5.75
N ILE A 144 9.73 -17.62 4.74
CA ILE A 144 8.41 -17.01 4.52
C ILE A 144 7.93 -17.24 3.09
N VAL A 145 6.62 -17.18 2.87
CA VAL A 145 6.02 -17.18 1.52
C VAL A 145 5.42 -15.80 1.24
N ILE A 146 5.77 -15.20 0.11
CA ILE A 146 5.24 -13.91 -0.31
C ILE A 146 4.32 -14.11 -1.52
N ASP A 147 3.00 -14.03 -1.30
CA ASP A 147 2.02 -14.02 -2.39
C ASP A 147 1.98 -12.64 -3.04
N ALA A 148 2.82 -12.46 -4.05
CA ALA A 148 2.93 -11.21 -4.81
C ALA A 148 1.83 -11.10 -5.87
N ARG A 149 1.02 -10.04 -5.77
CA ARG A 149 -0.02 -9.65 -6.73
C ARG A 149 0.38 -8.35 -7.42
N MET A 150 -0.15 -8.11 -8.61
CA MET A 150 0.04 -6.83 -9.32
C MET A 150 -1.30 -6.12 -9.49
N SER A 151 -1.33 -4.80 -9.29
CA SER A 151 -2.54 -3.97 -9.49
C SER A 151 -2.97 -3.91 -10.97
N ARG A 152 -2.00 -3.99 -11.88
CA ARG A 152 -2.19 -4.11 -13.34
C ARG A 152 -1.09 -4.99 -13.93
N LYS A 153 -1.41 -5.62 -15.07
CA LYS A 153 -0.47 -6.50 -15.80
C LYS A 153 -0.11 -5.98 -17.18
N ASP A 154 -0.76 -4.90 -17.58
CA ASP A 154 -0.68 -4.29 -18.89
C ASP A 154 -0.77 -2.75 -18.76
N SER A 155 -0.79 -2.11 -19.92
CA SER A 155 -0.91 -0.67 -20.10
C SER A 155 -1.86 -0.45 -21.28
N TRP A 156 -2.40 0.75 -21.43
CA TRP A 156 -3.41 1.08 -22.43
C TRP A 156 -2.98 0.69 -23.85
N ASN A 157 -1.70 0.86 -24.18
CA ASN A 157 -1.12 0.54 -25.48
C ASN A 157 -0.98 -0.97 -25.76
N HIS A 158 -1.10 -1.81 -24.74
CA HIS A 158 -1.17 -3.27 -24.89
C HIS A 158 -2.61 -3.75 -25.15
N ARG A 159 -3.60 -2.88 -24.95
CA ARG A 159 -5.00 -3.17 -25.22
C ARG A 159 -5.30 -2.65 -26.61
N PHE A 160 -5.95 -3.46 -27.44
CA PHE A 160 -6.37 -3.11 -28.81
C PHE A 160 -7.52 -2.08 -28.83
N ARG A 161 -7.45 -1.04 -27.99
CA ARG A 161 -8.42 0.04 -27.88
C ARG A 161 -7.74 1.35 -28.27
N SER A 162 -8.41 2.12 -29.12
CA SER A 162 -8.00 3.49 -29.44
C SER A 162 -8.02 4.37 -28.18
N THR A 163 -7.19 5.42 -28.16
CA THR A 163 -7.25 6.48 -27.15
C THR A 163 -8.61 7.19 -27.13
N GLU A 164 -9.36 7.13 -28.22
CA GLU A 164 -10.72 7.69 -28.30
C GLU A 164 -11.78 6.81 -27.61
N HIS A 165 -11.43 5.57 -27.22
CA HIS A 165 -12.38 4.70 -26.55
C HIS A 165 -12.74 5.26 -25.17
N PRO A 166 -14.04 5.44 -24.82
CA PRO A 166 -14.45 6.10 -23.58
C PRO A 166 -13.92 5.39 -22.32
N GLU A 167 -13.79 4.07 -22.38
CA GLU A 167 -13.27 3.21 -21.31
C GLU A 167 -11.82 2.73 -21.52
N VAL A 168 -10.98 3.50 -22.24
CA VAL A 168 -9.56 3.12 -22.43
C VAL A 168 -8.79 3.07 -21.10
N ASN A 169 -9.12 3.95 -20.14
CA ASN A 169 -8.46 3.99 -18.84
C ASN A 169 -9.16 3.25 -17.72
N ALA A 170 -10.32 2.65 -17.97
CA ALA A 170 -11.11 1.99 -16.94
C ALA A 170 -10.31 1.03 -16.03
N PRO A 171 -9.37 0.20 -16.53
CA PRO A 171 -8.56 -0.69 -15.68
C PRO A 171 -7.51 0.03 -14.83
N TYR A 172 -7.18 1.29 -15.13
CA TYR A 172 -6.05 2.03 -14.57
C TYR A 172 -6.49 3.19 -13.67
N ARG A 173 -7.78 3.56 -13.70
CA ARG A 173 -8.36 4.59 -12.83
C ARG A 173 -8.06 4.32 -11.36
N LEU A 174 -7.71 5.37 -10.64
CA LEU A 174 -7.32 5.27 -9.24
C LEU A 174 -8.54 5.01 -8.34
N TYR A 175 -9.63 5.75 -8.56
CA TYR A 175 -10.86 5.64 -7.79
C TYR A 175 -11.87 4.74 -8.49
N ASP A 176 -12.82 4.23 -7.72
CA ASP A 176 -13.97 3.51 -8.25
C ASP A 176 -14.82 4.41 -9.11
N PHE A 177 -15.43 3.86 -10.15
CA PHE A 177 -16.18 4.61 -11.15
C PHE A 177 -17.42 3.82 -11.60
N PRO A 178 -18.48 4.51 -12.04
CA PRO A 178 -19.66 3.82 -12.55
C PRO A 178 -19.34 3.17 -13.89
N ASP A 179 -19.79 1.94 -14.04
CA ASP A 179 -19.83 1.28 -15.33
C ASP A 179 -20.79 2.04 -16.27
N PRO A 180 -20.37 2.46 -17.48
CA PRO A 180 -21.21 3.28 -18.34
C PRO A 180 -22.50 2.60 -18.79
N GLU A 181 -22.52 1.27 -18.88
CA GLU A 181 -23.68 0.50 -19.36
C GLU A 181 -24.63 0.17 -18.22
N SER A 182 -24.11 -0.34 -17.10
CA SER A 182 -24.92 -0.82 -15.98
C SER A 182 -25.13 0.18 -14.85
N GLY A 183 -24.37 1.28 -14.82
CA GLY A 183 -24.33 2.26 -13.72
C GLY A 183 -23.72 1.70 -12.43
N LYS A 184 -23.35 0.41 -12.39
CA LYS A 184 -22.79 -0.23 -11.19
C LYS A 184 -21.37 0.27 -10.95
N MET A 185 -21.04 0.55 -9.69
CA MET A 185 -19.68 0.95 -9.32
C MET A 185 -18.69 -0.19 -9.55
N ARG A 186 -17.65 0.10 -10.33
CA ARG A 186 -16.51 -0.77 -10.59
C ARG A 186 -15.32 -0.33 -9.75
N ASN A 187 -14.58 -1.30 -9.24
CA ASN A 187 -13.38 -1.03 -8.46
C ASN A 187 -12.31 -0.36 -9.34
N GLY A 188 -11.83 0.80 -8.90
CA GLY A 188 -10.56 1.36 -9.33
C GLY A 188 -9.40 0.66 -8.63
N ARG A 189 -8.16 1.13 -8.88
CA ARG A 189 -6.95 0.51 -8.34
C ARG A 189 -6.94 0.46 -6.81
N ILE A 190 -7.36 1.53 -6.12
CA ILE A 190 -7.38 1.55 -4.64
C ILE A 190 -8.31 0.45 -4.08
N SER A 191 -9.53 0.32 -4.60
CA SER A 191 -10.47 -0.71 -4.12
C SER A 191 -10.09 -2.11 -4.55
N PHE A 192 -9.49 -2.26 -5.74
CA PHE A 192 -8.89 -3.53 -6.15
C PHE A 192 -7.82 -3.99 -5.15
N ILE A 193 -6.88 -3.11 -4.81
CA ILE A 193 -5.81 -3.39 -3.84
C ILE A 193 -6.39 -3.72 -2.46
N ASN A 194 -7.32 -2.90 -1.95
CA ASN A 194 -8.02 -3.12 -0.68
C ASN A 194 -8.63 -4.53 -0.57
N ARG A 195 -9.29 -4.98 -1.64
CA ARG A 195 -9.97 -6.29 -1.67
C ARG A 195 -9.01 -7.46 -1.52
N LEU A 196 -7.75 -7.29 -1.89
CA LEU A 196 -6.72 -8.32 -1.69
C LEU A 196 -6.25 -8.42 -0.23
N GLN A 197 -6.66 -7.47 0.64
CA GLN A 197 -6.25 -7.39 2.05
C GLN A 197 -4.73 -7.58 2.24
N PRO A 198 -3.88 -6.84 1.49
CA PRO A 198 -2.46 -7.08 1.50
C PRO A 198 -1.83 -6.67 2.83
N HIS A 199 -0.74 -7.35 3.18
CA HIS A 199 0.13 -6.97 4.29
C HIS A 199 1.03 -5.79 3.89
N LEU A 200 1.39 -5.71 2.60
CA LEU A 200 2.22 -4.65 2.04
C LEU A 200 1.69 -4.25 0.66
N VAL A 201 1.64 -2.94 0.38
CA VAL A 201 1.52 -2.42 -0.98
C VAL A 201 2.85 -1.77 -1.34
N VAL A 202 3.33 -1.96 -2.57
CA VAL A 202 4.54 -1.30 -3.08
C VAL A 202 4.19 -0.64 -4.39
N SER A 203 4.08 0.68 -4.37
CA SER A 203 3.86 1.44 -5.61
C SER A 203 5.17 1.88 -6.24
N LEU A 204 5.30 1.64 -7.52
CA LEU A 204 6.52 1.96 -8.26
C LEU A 204 6.27 3.18 -9.14
N HIS A 205 7.11 4.20 -8.97
CA HIS A 205 7.07 5.45 -9.71
C HIS A 205 8.49 5.90 -10.05
N THR A 206 8.62 6.74 -11.07
CA THR A 206 9.87 7.41 -11.42
C THR A 206 9.67 8.91 -11.39
N ASN A 207 10.57 9.63 -10.73
CA ASN A 207 10.55 11.09 -10.73
C ASN A 207 11.76 11.63 -11.51
N PRO A 208 11.65 12.80 -12.16
CA PRO A 208 12.81 13.45 -12.74
C PRO A 208 13.78 13.84 -11.62
N ALA A 209 15.08 13.57 -11.84
CA ALA A 209 16.12 14.20 -11.05
C ALA A 209 16.18 15.69 -11.41
N GLY A 210 16.42 16.55 -10.42
CA GLY A 210 16.70 17.97 -10.68
C GLY A 210 17.96 18.12 -11.55
N ALA A 211 18.08 19.23 -12.27
CA ALA A 211 19.28 19.51 -13.06
C ALA A 211 20.53 19.48 -12.16
N GLY A 212 21.55 18.72 -12.58
CA GLY A 212 22.79 18.55 -11.81
C GLY A 212 22.71 17.56 -10.63
N HIS A 213 21.62 16.78 -10.53
CA HIS A 213 21.50 15.70 -9.55
C HIS A 213 21.64 14.34 -10.24
N ASP A 214 22.49 13.47 -9.71
CA ASP A 214 22.79 12.12 -10.26
C ASP A 214 21.60 11.12 -10.16
N GLY A 215 20.42 11.60 -9.79
CA GLY A 215 19.28 10.77 -9.41
C GLY A 215 19.44 10.06 -8.07
N GLY A 216 18.45 9.24 -7.73
CA GLY A 216 18.41 8.48 -6.49
C GLY A 216 17.06 7.80 -6.27
N MET A 217 16.99 6.90 -5.28
CA MET A 217 15.74 6.28 -4.86
C MET A 217 15.22 6.98 -3.60
N ALA A 218 13.91 7.23 -3.57
CA ALA A 218 13.22 7.76 -2.40
C ALA A 218 11.98 6.91 -2.11
N ALA A 219 11.73 6.65 -0.83
CA ALA A 219 10.52 5.99 -0.37
C ALA A 219 9.54 7.02 0.20
N VAL A 220 8.28 6.96 -0.23
CA VAL A 220 7.20 7.74 0.35
C VAL A 220 6.37 6.83 1.24
N LEU A 221 6.49 7.04 2.55
CA LEU A 221 5.71 6.32 3.54
C LEU A 221 4.43 7.08 3.84
N SER A 222 3.33 6.36 3.93
CA SER A 222 2.06 6.92 4.33
C SER A 222 1.60 6.36 5.68
N PRO A 223 1.05 7.20 6.57
CA PRO A 223 0.51 6.73 7.82
C PRO A 223 -0.67 5.78 7.69
N GLY A 224 -0.85 4.94 8.71
CA GLY A 224 -2.07 4.18 8.91
C GLY A 224 -3.25 5.07 9.37
N TYR A 225 -4.44 4.47 9.42
CA TYR A 225 -5.67 5.15 9.84
C TYR A 225 -5.53 5.82 11.21
N GLU A 226 -4.91 5.16 12.18
CA GLU A 226 -4.78 5.68 13.55
C GLU A 226 -4.02 7.01 13.62
N THR A 227 -3.04 7.24 12.75
CA THR A 227 -2.35 8.54 12.69
C THR A 227 -3.28 9.62 12.16
N PHE A 228 -4.06 9.33 11.12
CA PHE A 228 -5.05 10.27 10.59
C PHE A 228 -6.16 10.57 11.61
N GLU A 229 -6.64 9.55 12.32
CA GLU A 229 -7.63 9.71 13.38
C GLU A 229 -7.07 10.51 14.57
N MET A 230 -5.82 10.28 14.96
CA MET A 230 -5.14 11.12 15.96
C MET A 230 -5.11 12.59 15.53
N ILE A 231 -4.71 12.88 14.28
CA ILE A 231 -4.68 14.26 13.77
C ILE A 231 -6.09 14.86 13.70
N ARG A 232 -7.09 14.07 13.30
CA ARG A 232 -8.51 14.49 13.31
C ARG A 232 -8.96 14.88 14.73
N ARG A 233 -8.63 14.08 15.74
CA ARG A 233 -8.95 14.40 17.15
C ARG A 233 -8.25 15.66 17.65
N ILE A 234 -7.02 15.92 17.20
CA ILE A 234 -6.35 17.20 17.50
C ILE A 234 -7.10 18.36 16.85
N HIS A 235 -7.50 18.20 15.59
CA HIS A 235 -8.24 19.22 14.86
C HIS A 235 -9.61 19.52 15.48
N LEU A 236 -10.30 18.52 16.02
CA LEU A 236 -11.56 18.64 16.75
C LEU A 236 -11.40 19.17 18.19
N ASN A 237 -10.18 19.51 18.61
CA ASN A 237 -9.82 19.93 19.96
C ASN A 237 -10.02 18.87 21.06
N ASP A 238 -10.17 17.59 20.70
CA ASP A 238 -10.23 16.48 21.65
C ASP A 238 -8.84 16.11 22.21
N LYS A 239 -7.78 16.51 21.50
CA LYS A 239 -6.38 16.25 21.86
C LYS A 239 -5.51 17.48 21.59
N PRO A 240 -4.46 17.72 22.39
CA PRO A 240 -3.50 18.79 22.10
C PRO A 240 -2.56 18.40 20.95
N VAL A 241 -2.01 19.40 20.25
CA VAL A 241 -1.03 19.23 19.15
C VAL A 241 0.21 18.43 19.57
N SER A 242 0.54 18.42 20.86
CA SER A 242 1.65 17.63 21.41
C SER A 242 1.53 16.12 21.14
N PHE A 243 0.32 15.59 20.96
CA PHE A 243 0.13 14.20 20.52
C PHE A 243 0.77 13.92 19.16
N PHE A 244 0.61 14.83 18.19
CA PHE A 244 1.27 14.71 16.90
C PHE A 244 2.78 14.88 17.05
N GLN A 245 3.23 15.85 17.85
CA GLN A 245 4.65 16.14 18.05
C GLN A 245 5.44 14.97 18.70
N GLN A 246 4.77 14.14 19.48
CA GLN A 246 5.36 12.93 20.09
C GLN A 246 5.27 11.71 19.18
N SER A 247 4.57 11.81 18.04
CA SER A 247 4.42 10.69 17.11
C SER A 247 5.67 10.48 16.25
N PRO A 248 5.92 9.25 15.75
CA PRO A 248 7.03 8.97 14.83
C PRO A 248 6.99 9.74 13.51
N TRP A 249 5.86 10.38 13.21
CA TRP A 249 5.60 11.15 11.98
C TRP A 249 6.00 12.62 12.10
N TYR A 250 6.13 13.14 13.32
CA TYR A 250 6.71 14.46 13.54
C TYR A 250 8.19 14.46 13.15
N GLY A 251 8.63 15.55 12.55
CA GLY A 251 9.93 15.67 11.88
C GLY A 251 9.97 15.14 10.45
N LYS A 252 9.02 14.27 10.04
CA LYS A 252 9.12 13.49 8.78
C LYS A 252 7.98 13.74 7.79
N TRP A 253 6.96 14.50 8.19
CA TRP A 253 5.84 14.80 7.29
C TRP A 253 6.29 15.71 6.16
N LEU A 254 5.94 15.34 4.92
CA LEU A 254 6.29 16.13 3.75
C LEU A 254 5.52 17.46 3.76
N VAL A 255 6.26 18.57 3.74
CA VAL A 255 5.68 19.91 3.63
C VAL A 255 5.86 20.40 2.20
N THR A 256 4.77 20.46 1.44
CA THR A 256 4.77 20.90 0.05
C THR A 256 4.40 22.37 -0.14
N ASP A 257 3.68 22.94 0.82
CA ASP A 257 3.16 24.30 0.74
C ASP A 257 4.10 25.27 1.49
N PRO A 258 4.66 26.30 0.81
CA PRO A 258 5.58 27.23 1.43
C PRO A 258 5.02 27.91 2.69
N GLY A 259 5.85 27.97 3.72
CA GLY A 259 5.49 28.58 5.00
C GLY A 259 4.65 27.71 5.93
N TRP A 260 4.18 26.54 5.49
CA TRP A 260 3.43 25.63 6.36
C TRP A 260 4.38 24.88 7.32
N SER A 261 3.87 24.62 8.52
CA SER A 261 4.44 23.68 9.47
C SER A 261 4.04 22.24 9.13
N GLN A 262 4.74 21.28 9.70
CA GLN A 262 4.42 19.86 9.53
C GLN A 262 3.03 19.51 10.03
N TYR A 263 2.57 20.13 11.12
CA TYR A 263 1.21 19.88 11.61
C TYR A 263 0.15 20.45 10.66
N GLU A 264 0.37 21.67 10.11
CA GLU A 264 -0.54 22.24 9.11
C GLU A 264 -0.63 21.32 7.87
N ALA A 265 0.50 20.82 7.38
CA ALA A 265 0.55 19.88 6.25
C ALA A 265 -0.15 18.55 6.57
N ALA A 266 0.16 17.96 7.72
CA ALA A 266 -0.44 16.70 8.17
C ALA A 266 -1.94 16.81 8.37
N ARG A 267 -2.42 17.95 8.91
CA ARG A 267 -3.85 18.25 9.03
C ARG A 267 -4.52 18.36 7.66
N ALA A 268 -3.90 19.01 6.67
CA ALA A 268 -4.49 19.08 5.33
C ALA A 268 -4.54 17.74 4.61
N ASP A 269 -3.54 16.88 4.78
CA ASP A 269 -3.60 15.51 4.26
C ASP A 269 -4.66 14.68 4.98
N THR A 270 -4.85 14.90 6.29
CA THR A 270 -5.92 14.28 7.08
C THR A 270 -7.30 14.71 6.60
N TRP A 271 -7.46 16.00 6.27
CA TRP A 271 -8.70 16.50 5.65
C TRP A 271 -8.97 15.82 4.30
N VAL A 272 -7.94 15.64 3.45
CA VAL A 272 -8.11 14.91 2.18
C VAL A 272 -8.50 13.46 2.44
N TYR A 273 -7.92 12.87 3.48
CA TYR A 273 -8.23 11.50 3.86
C TYR A 273 -9.71 11.32 4.18
N PHE A 274 -10.27 12.12 5.09
CA PHE A 274 -11.65 11.94 5.55
C PHE A 274 -12.69 12.58 4.62
N ASN A 275 -12.39 13.76 4.08
CA ASN A 275 -13.41 14.62 3.45
C ASN A 275 -13.20 14.80 1.94
N GLY A 276 -12.08 14.35 1.38
CA GLY A 276 -11.76 14.56 -0.04
C GLY A 276 -11.24 15.96 -0.39
N TRP A 277 -11.07 16.86 0.58
CA TRP A 277 -10.58 18.23 0.38
C TRP A 277 -9.34 18.50 1.22
N ARG A 278 -8.44 19.37 0.77
CA ARG A 278 -7.46 19.99 1.70
C ARG A 278 -8.17 21.08 2.50
N THR A 279 -7.66 21.37 3.69
CA THR A 279 -7.99 22.61 4.41
C THR A 279 -7.06 23.74 3.97
N ASN A 280 -7.49 24.98 4.17
CA ASN A 280 -6.62 26.14 4.17
C ASN A 280 -5.57 26.05 5.29
N ARG A 281 -4.58 26.95 5.27
CA ARG A 281 -3.47 26.94 6.23
C ARG A 281 -3.93 27.07 7.69
N SER A 282 -4.97 27.84 8.01
CA SER A 282 -5.46 27.98 9.39
C SER A 282 -6.13 26.70 9.90
N GLY A 283 -6.61 25.84 9.01
CA GLY A 283 -7.35 24.64 9.39
C GLY A 283 -8.84 24.88 9.59
N THR A 284 -9.36 26.05 9.18
CA THR A 284 -10.72 26.49 9.54
C THR A 284 -11.71 26.40 8.39
N ALA A 285 -11.24 26.18 7.16
CA ALA A 285 -12.08 26.09 5.98
C ALA A 285 -11.45 25.19 4.92
N ILE A 286 -12.29 24.62 4.05
CA ILE A 286 -11.84 23.89 2.86
C ILE A 286 -11.07 24.81 1.91
N ASP A 287 -10.03 24.26 1.28
CA ASP A 287 -9.41 24.88 0.10
C ASP A 287 -10.14 24.38 -1.15
N ARG A 288 -11.07 25.20 -1.66
CA ARG A 288 -11.90 24.88 -2.83
C ARG A 288 -11.10 24.66 -4.13
N ASN A 289 -9.84 25.10 -4.18
CA ASN A 289 -8.98 24.86 -5.34
C ASN A 289 -8.26 23.51 -5.27
N LYS A 290 -8.41 22.78 -4.16
CA LYS A 290 -7.70 21.53 -3.88
C LYS A 290 -8.66 20.38 -3.61
N ASN A 291 -9.72 20.28 -4.42
CA ASN A 291 -10.58 19.10 -4.43
C ASN A 291 -9.79 17.85 -4.84
N ARG A 292 -9.84 16.80 -4.03
CA ARG A 292 -9.27 15.47 -4.32
C ARG A 292 -10.34 14.39 -4.45
N GLY A 293 -11.61 14.75 -4.26
CA GLY A 293 -12.79 13.90 -4.38
C GLY A 293 -12.96 12.92 -3.24
N ILE A 294 -14.21 12.53 -3.02
CA ILE A 294 -14.53 11.47 -2.08
C ILE A 294 -14.51 10.14 -2.83
N ARG A 295 -13.72 9.21 -2.31
CA ARG A 295 -13.60 7.87 -2.88
C ARG A 295 -14.80 7.02 -2.51
N TYR A 296 -15.37 6.28 -3.46
CA TYR A 296 -16.49 5.38 -3.17
C TYR A 296 -16.19 4.37 -2.06
N ASN A 297 -14.95 3.87 -1.97
CA ASN A 297 -14.58 2.95 -0.90
C ASN A 297 -14.68 3.56 0.50
N MET A 298 -14.76 4.88 0.63
CA MET A 298 -15.03 5.53 1.91
C MET A 298 -16.52 5.43 2.29
N PHE A 299 -17.42 5.28 1.32
CA PHE A 299 -18.85 5.02 1.55
C PHE A 299 -19.15 3.59 1.98
N ASN A 300 -18.28 2.62 1.66
CA ASN A 300 -18.48 1.22 2.03
C ASN A 300 -17.55 0.75 3.17
N TRP A 301 -16.70 1.64 3.68
CA TRP A 301 -15.75 1.28 4.72
C TRP A 301 -16.42 1.15 6.08
N ARG A 302 -15.83 0.33 6.96
CA ARG A 302 -16.30 0.11 8.34
C ARG A 302 -16.27 1.35 9.22
N TYR A 303 -15.48 2.36 8.84
CA TYR A 303 -15.34 3.63 9.56
C TYR A 303 -16.00 4.81 8.83
N ARG A 304 -16.92 4.52 7.90
CA ARG A 304 -17.65 5.56 7.18
C ARG A 304 -18.53 6.39 8.12
N ASP A 305 -18.79 7.62 7.71
CA ASP A 305 -19.78 8.47 8.39
C ASP A 305 -21.20 7.88 8.26
N PRO A 306 -22.11 8.19 9.22
CA PRO A 306 -23.50 7.75 9.15
C PRO A 306 -24.20 8.23 7.89
N PRO A 307 -25.17 7.46 7.33
CA PRO A 307 -25.89 7.85 6.11
C PRO A 307 -26.48 9.26 6.18
N GLY A 308 -26.43 10.00 5.06
CA GLY A 308 -26.98 11.35 4.94
C GLY A 308 -25.94 12.46 5.08
N TRP A 309 -24.71 12.14 5.51
CA TRP A 309 -23.60 13.10 5.55
C TRP A 309 -23.30 13.68 4.15
N GLU A 310 -23.49 12.87 3.10
CA GLU A 310 -23.27 13.27 1.71
C GLU A 310 -24.19 14.41 1.26
N LYS A 311 -25.34 14.59 1.92
CA LYS A 311 -26.26 15.69 1.63
C LYS A 311 -25.80 17.02 2.20
N LEU A 312 -24.88 16.99 3.17
CA LEU A 312 -24.23 18.17 3.72
C LEU A 312 -23.09 18.66 2.81
N TYR A 313 -22.75 17.88 1.79
CA TYR A 313 -21.75 18.24 0.81
C TYR A 313 -22.38 19.22 -0.20
N ASP A 314 -22.23 20.51 0.10
CA ASP A 314 -22.75 21.57 -0.73
C ASP A 314 -21.69 22.05 -1.73
N GLU A 315 -21.95 21.87 -3.03
CA GLU A 315 -21.15 22.47 -4.12
C GLU A 315 -21.45 23.98 -4.30
N SER A 316 -22.48 24.53 -3.63
CA SER A 316 -23.17 25.75 -4.08
C SER A 316 -22.71 27.09 -3.49
N GLU A 317 -21.67 27.14 -2.65
CA GLU A 317 -21.08 28.43 -2.31
C GLU A 317 -19.72 28.62 -3.02
N PRO A 318 -19.53 29.70 -3.81
CA PRO A 318 -18.25 30.08 -4.43
C PRO A 318 -17.22 30.56 -3.42
#